data_AF-A0AAU0KJA3-F1
#
_entry.id   AF-A0AAU0KJA3-F1
#
_cell.length_a   1.000
_cell.length_b   1.000
_cell.length_c   1.000
_cell.angle_alpha   90.00
_cell.angle_beta   90.00
_cell.angle_gamma   90.00
#
_symmetry.space_group_name_H-M   'P 1'
#
loop_
_entity.id
_entity.type
_entity.pdbx_description
1 polymer ?
#
loop_
_entity_poly.entity_id
_entity_poly.type
_entity_poly.pdbx_seq_one_letter_code
_entity_poly.pdbx_strand_id
1 'polypeptide(L)' 'MPYGHVMAFTEDGKVVADLQDPTGVYPDTTAVTETEDRLYVQSLHAKWLGWLWR' A
#
# COMPACT_ATOMS: atom_id res chain seq x y z
N MET A 1 3.98 -7.95 15.60
CA MET A 1 4.96 -7.58 14.54
C MET A 1 4.36 -6.42 13.76
N PRO A 2 5.15 -5.48 13.20
CA PRO A 2 4.58 -4.37 12.44
C PRO A 2 3.93 -4.91 11.16
N TYR A 3 2.75 -4.38 10.81
CA TYR A 3 2.03 -4.69 9.57
C TYR A 3 2.05 -3.48 8.66
N GLY A 4 2.08 -3.69 7.35
CA GLY A 4 1.88 -2.61 6.39
C GLY A 4 0.40 -2.27 6.30
N HIS A 5 0.06 -0.98 6.28
CA HIS A 5 -1.31 -0.53 6.06
C HIS A 5 -1.32 0.72 5.18
N VAL A 6 -2.14 0.68 4.13
CA VAL A 6 -2.39 1.81 3.24
C VAL A 6 -3.88 1.93 2.99
N MET A 7 -4.34 3.17 2.92
CA MET A 7 -5.74 3.50 2.70
C MET A 7 -5.84 4.61 1.66
N ALA A 8 -6.74 4.43 0.70
CA ALA A 8 -7.13 5.47 -0.24
C ALA A 8 -8.50 6.01 0.17
N PHE A 9 -8.65 7.33 0.13
CA PHE A 9 -9.90 8.03 0.40
C PHE A 9 -10.08 9.20 -0.56
N THR A 10 -11.32 9.56 -0.84
CA THR A 10 -11.69 10.71 -1.66
C THR A 10 -11.59 12.02 -0.89
N GLU A 11 -11.71 13.15 -1.59
CA GLU A 11 -11.65 14.49 -0.97
C GLU A 11 -12.73 14.69 0.12
N ASP A 12 -13.90 14.07 -0.03
CA ASP A 12 -14.98 14.07 0.97
C ASP A 12 -14.77 13.04 2.10
N GLY A 13 -13.62 12.37 2.14
CA GLY A 13 -13.24 11.45 3.22
C GLY A 13 -13.82 10.04 3.09
N LYS A 14 -14.45 9.69 1.95
CA LYS A 14 -14.93 8.33 1.71
C LYS A 14 -13.76 7.41 1.42
N VAL A 15 -13.59 6.36 2.23
CA VAL A 15 -12.61 5.31 1.98
C VAL A 15 -13.00 4.53 0.71
N VAL A 16 -12.05 4.40 -0.22
CA VAL A 16 -12.23 3.69 -1.49
C VAL A 16 -11.34 2.45 -1.62
N ALA A 17 -10.30 2.33 -0.80
CA ALA A 17 -9.53 1.10 -0.65
C ALA A 17 -8.86 1.06 0.74
N ASP A 18 -8.76 -0.14 1.31
CA ASP A 18 -8.10 -0.42 2.59
C ASP A 18 -7.31 -1.73 2.40
N LEU A 19 -5.98 -1.63 2.41
CA LEU A 19 -5.10 -2.76 2.15
C LEU A 19 -4.13 -2.94 3.32
N GLN A 20 -4.11 -4.16 3.85
CA GLN A 20 -3.21 -4.56 4.93
C GLN A 20 -2.30 -5.68 4.45
N ASP A 21 -1.04 -5.65 4.88
CA ASP A 21 -0.12 -6.76 4.78
C ASP A 21 -0.03 -7.49 6.13
N PRO A 22 -0.88 -8.51 6.37
CA PRO A 22 -0.86 -9.29 7.60
C PRO A 22 0.38 -10.18 7.72
N THR A 23 1.14 -10.38 6.63
CA THR A 23 2.39 -11.14 6.66
C THR A 23 3.59 -10.31 7.11
N GLY A 24 3.46 -8.97 7.08
CA GLY A 24 4.50 -8.05 7.54
C GLY A 24 5.74 -8.04 6.64
N VAL A 25 5.58 -8.33 5.35
CA VAL A 25 6.63 -8.21 4.33
C VAL A 25 6.92 -6.73 4.02
N TYR A 26 5.92 -5.86 4.14
CA TYR A 26 6.00 -4.40 3.92
C TYR A 26 5.55 -3.57 5.15
N PRO A 27 6.20 -3.72 6.33
CA PRO A 27 5.74 -3.10 7.58
C PRO A 27 5.90 -1.58 7.62
N ASP A 28 7.01 -1.07 7.07
CA ASP A 28 7.30 0.37 7.00
C ASP A 28 6.91 0.91 5.62
N THR A 29 5.63 0.79 5.27
CA THR A 29 5.12 1.29 3.99
C THR A 29 5.12 2.82 3.99
N THR A 30 5.70 3.43 2.96
CA THR A 30 5.88 4.89 2.89
C THR A 30 4.95 5.55 1.88
N ALA A 31 4.55 4.82 0.84
CA ALA A 31 3.66 5.33 -0.19
C ALA A 31 3.02 4.19 -1.00
N VAL A 32 2.01 4.57 -1.78
CA VAL A 32 1.47 3.79 -2.89
C VAL A 32 1.48 4.68 -4.14
N THR A 33 1.90 4.12 -5.27
CA THR A 33 1.76 4.73 -6.58
C THR A 33 0.79 3.91 -7.42
N GLU A 34 -0.29 4.55 -7.85
CA GLU A 34 -1.32 3.94 -8.68
C GLU A 34 -1.07 4.21 -10.17
N THR A 35 -1.29 3.19 -10.99
CA THR A 35 -1.26 3.25 -12.46
C THR A 35 -2.56 2.71 -13.02
N GLU A 36 -2.67 2.61 -14.35
CA GLU A 36 -3.84 1.99 -15.00
C GLU A 36 -4.01 0.53 -14.57
N ASP A 37 -2.92 -0.24 -14.54
CA ASP A 37 -2.98 -1.68 -14.30
C ASP A 37 -2.66 -2.11 -12.87
N ARG A 38 -1.89 -1.30 -12.13
CA ARG A 38 -1.25 -1.73 -10.89
C ARG A 38 -1.17 -0.68 -9.81
N LEU A 39 -1.13 -1.16 -8.57
CA LEU A 39 -0.66 -0.44 -7.39
C LEU A 39 0.77 -0.88 -7.08
N TYR A 40 1.68 0.07 -6.91
CA TYR A 40 3.03 -0.16 -6.41
C TYR A 40 3.15 0.32 -4.97
N VAL A 41 3.64 -0.54 -4.08
CA VAL A 41 3.81 -0.25 -2.66
C VAL A 41 5.29 -0.03 -2.36
N GLN A 42 5.62 1.15 -1.83
CA GLN A 42 6.97 1.50 -1.39
C GLN A 42 7.15 1.21 0.10
N SER A 43 8.33 0.73 0.50
CA SER A 43 8.69 0.62 1.90
C SER A 43 10.13 1.08 2.13
N LEU A 44 10.38 1.68 3.29
CA LEU A 44 11.67 2.26 3.65
C LEU A 44 12.80 1.22 3.66
N HIS A 45 12.49 -0.03 4.02
CA HIS A 45 13.49 -1.09 4.22
C HIS A 45 13.34 -2.25 3.22
N ALA A 46 12.26 -2.29 2.44
CA ALA A 46 12.08 -3.33 1.43
C ALA A 46 13.07 -3.16 0.28
N LYS A 47 13.68 -4.26 -0.16
CA LYS A 47 14.62 -4.25 -1.30
C LYS A 47 13.94 -4.07 -2.66
N TRP A 48 12.62 -4.25 -2.71
CA TRP A 48 11.81 -4.27 -3.93
C TRP A 48 10.45 -3.65 -3.67
N LEU A 49 9.82 -3.11 -4.71
CA LEU A 49 8.43 -2.67 -4.66
C LEU A 49 7.48 -3.85 -4.53
N GLY A 50 6.52 -3.75 -3.61
CA GLY A 50 5.34 -4.60 -3.61
C GLY A 50 4.40 -4.18 -4.72
N TRP A 51 3.58 -5.08 -5.25
CA TRP A 51 2.58 -4.70 -6.24
C TRP A 51 1.33 -5.56 -6.20
N LEU A 52 0.23 -4.97 -6.62
CA LEU A 52 -1.09 -5.59 -6.78
C LEU A 52 -1.67 -5.16 -8.13
N TRP A 53 -2.45 -6.03 -8.77
CA TRP A 53 -3.25 -5.65 -9.92
C TRP A 53 -4.45 -4.79 -9.46
N ARG A 54 -4.87 -3.85 -10.32
CA ARG A 54 -6.06 -3.01 -10.09
C ARG A 54 -7.35 -3.75 -10.48
#